data_AF-A0A3A2I8X8-F1
#
_entry.id   AF-A0A3A2I8X8-F1
#
_cell.length_a   1.000
_cell.length_b   1.000
_cell.length_c   1.000
_cell.angle_alpha   90.00
_cell.angle_beta   90.00
_cell.angle_gamma   90.00
#
_symmetry.space_group_name_H-M   'P 1'
#
loop_
_entity.id
_entity.type
_entity.pdbx_description
1 polymer ?
#
loop_
_entity_poly.entity_id
_entity_poly.type
_entity_poly.pdbx_seq_one_letter_code
_entity_poly.pdbx_strand_id
1 'polypeptide(L)' 'MGSFRKEDSKNKTIYLHIGAPKTGTSAIQYHLENESKYLLKHGFEYPDFGKGGGIIPSGNAT' A
#
# COMPACT_ATOMS: atom_id res chain seq x y z
N MET A 1 -25.51 21.12 23.54
CA MET A 1 -24.17 20.50 23.71
C MET A 1 -24.13 19.20 22.91
N GLY A 2 -23.45 19.17 21.76
CA GLY A 2 -23.16 17.92 21.04
C GLY A 2 -21.78 17.41 21.47
N SER A 3 -21.72 16.23 22.09
CA SER A 3 -20.47 15.62 22.54
C SER A 3 -19.83 14.85 21.38
N PHE A 4 -18.70 15.34 20.85
CA PHE A 4 -17.86 14.59 19.93
C PHE A 4 -17.13 13.51 20.73
N ARG A 5 -17.56 12.25 20.55
CA ARG A 5 -16.81 11.09 21.04
C ARG A 5 -15.63 10.87 20.10
N LYS A 6 -14.40 11.11 20.59
CA LYS A 6 -13.17 10.68 19.93
C LYS A 6 -13.13 9.15 20.04
N GLU A 7 -13.31 8.47 18.92
CA GLU A 7 -13.19 7.02 18.86
C GLU A 7 -11.70 6.68 19.04
N ASP A 8 -11.36 5.98 20.12
CA ASP A 8 -9.99 5.59 20.44
C ASP A 8 -9.44 4.70 19.31
N SER A 9 -8.64 5.29 18.41
CA SER A 9 -8.17 4.60 17.23
C SER A 9 -7.21 3.49 17.65
N LYS A 10 -7.71 2.25 17.63
CA LYS A 10 -6.93 1.01 17.75
C LYS A 10 -5.66 1.14 16.90
N ASN A 11 -4.49 0.99 17.52
CA ASN A 11 -3.19 1.10 16.84
C ASN A 11 -3.18 0.19 15.61
N LYS A 12 -3.22 0.80 14.41
CA LYS A 12 -3.10 0.06 13.15
C LYS A 12 -1.63 -0.17 12.84
N THR A 13 -1.25 -1.42 12.62
CA THR A 13 0.11 -1.76 12.18
C THR A 13 0.25 -1.48 10.69
N ILE A 14 1.18 -0.60 10.33
CA ILE A 14 1.49 -0.26 8.94
C ILE A 14 2.81 -0.94 8.55
N TYR A 15 2.79 -1.72 7.48
CA TYR A 15 3.99 -2.34 6.90
C TYR A 15 4.44 -1.52 5.70
N LEU A 16 5.65 -0.95 5.77
CA LEU A 16 6.26 -0.19 4.68
C LEU A 16 7.49 -0.91 4.16
N HIS A 17 7.48 -1.26 2.87
CA HIS A 17 8.66 -1.77 2.18
C HIS A 17 9.47 -0.60 1.61
N ILE A 18 10.71 -0.43 2.09
CA ILE A 18 11.67 0.56 1.58
C ILE A 18 12.86 -0.19 0.96
N GLY A 19 12.99 -0.12 -0.37
CA GLY A 19 14.09 -0.71 -1.13
C GLY A 19 14.95 0.35 -1.82
N ALA A 20 16.19 -0.02 -2.17
CA ALA A 20 17.01 0.78 -3.07
C ALA A 20 16.40 0.83 -4.49
N PRO A 21 16.65 1.87 -5.29
CA PRO A 21 16.15 1.92 -6.66
C PRO A 21 16.57 0.67 -7.46
N LYS A 22 15.66 0.17 -8.31
CA LYS A 22 15.87 -0.98 -9.21
C LYS A 22 16.02 -2.35 -8.52
N THR A 23 15.63 -2.51 -7.26
CA THR A 23 15.61 -3.82 -6.57
C THR A 23 14.28 -4.58 -6.74
N GLY A 24 13.59 -4.42 -7.87
CA GLY A 24 12.33 -5.15 -8.13
C GLY A 24 11.12 -4.67 -7.33
N THR A 25 11.11 -3.42 -6.84
CA THR A 25 9.97 -2.83 -6.11
C THR A 25 8.68 -2.88 -6.93
N SER A 26 8.75 -2.71 -8.25
CA SER A 26 7.60 -2.86 -9.16
C SER A 26 7.03 -4.29 -9.18
N ALA A 27 7.89 -5.32 -9.08
CA ALA A 27 7.42 -6.71 -9.07
C ALA A 27 6.69 -7.05 -7.76
N ILE A 28 7.20 -6.54 -6.63
CA ILE A 28 6.55 -6.68 -5.33
C ILE A 28 5.20 -5.95 -5.33
N GLN A 29 5.15 -4.71 -5.82
CA GLN A 29 3.91 -3.93 -5.90
C GLN A 29 2.85 -4.64 -6.75
N TYR A 30 3.23 -5.10 -7.95
CA TYR A 30 2.32 -5.83 -8.84
C TYR A 30 1.81 -7.13 -8.20
N HIS A 31 2.69 -7.89 -7.56
CA HIS A 31 2.31 -9.15 -6.90
C HIS A 31 1.33 -8.91 -5.74
N LEU A 32 1.60 -7.91 -4.89
CA LEU A 32 0.72 -7.58 -3.76
C LEU A 32 -0.63 -7.00 -4.22
N GLU A 33 -0.64 -6.21 -5.29
CA GLU A 33 -1.89 -5.72 -5.90
C GLU A 33 -2.74 -6.88 -6.42
N ASN A 34 -2.14 -7.82 -7.16
CA ASN A 34 -2.84 -8.98 -7.71
C ASN A 34 -3.41 -9.90 -6.62
N GLU A 35 -2.68 -10.07 -5.52
CA GLU A 35 -3.06 -10.92 -4.38
C GLU A 35 -3.81 -10.15 -3.28
N SER A 36 -4.23 -8.91 -3.52
CA SER A 36 -4.93 -8.06 -2.54
C SER A 36 -6.14 -8.74 -1.88
N LYS A 37 -6.91 -9.54 -2.62
CA LYS A 37 -8.03 -10.33 -2.08
C LYS A 37 -7.56 -11.41 -1.09
N TYR A 38 -6.45 -12.08 -1.41
CA TYR A 38 -5.84 -13.08 -0.54
C TYR A 38 -5.29 -12.43 0.74
N LEU A 39 -4.62 -11.28 0.61
CA LEU A 39 -4.12 -10.49 1.73
C LEU A 39 -5.27 -10.06 2.67
N LEU A 40 -6.38 -9.57 2.10
CA LEU A 40 -7.54 -9.13 2.87
C LEU A 40 -8.15 -10.27 3.69
N LYS A 41 -8.24 -11.48 3.10
CA LYS A 41 -8.69 -12.68 3.81
C LYS A 41 -7.84 -13.01 5.03
N HIS A 42 -6.56 -12.63 5.03
CA HIS A 42 -5.62 -12.84 6.13
C HIS A 42 -5.46 -11.61 7.05
N GLY A 43 -6.30 -10.58 6.87
CA GLY A 43 -6.29 -9.37 7.70
C GLY A 43 -5.29 -8.31 7.26
N PHE A 44 -4.70 -8.44 6.06
CA PHE A 44 -3.81 -7.45 5.47
C PHE A 44 -4.53 -6.66 4.39
N GLU A 45 -4.57 -5.34 4.54
CA GLU A 45 -5.12 -4.45 3.53
C GLU A 45 -3.97 -3.93 2.65
N TYR A 46 -4.01 -4.26 1.36
CA TYR A 46 -3.14 -3.64 0.36
C TYR A 46 -3.98 -2.64 -0.44
N PRO A 47 -3.75 -1.33 -0.27
CA PRO A 47 -4.59 -0.33 -0.91
C PRO A 47 -4.40 -0.33 -2.42
N ASP A 48 -5.49 -0.06 -3.15
CA ASP A 48 -5.42 0.20 -4.58
C ASP A 48 -4.75 1.56 -4.81
N PHE A 49 -3.56 1.55 -5.39
CA PHE A 49 -2.79 2.76 -5.69
C PHE A 49 -3.20 3.40 -7.03
N GLY A 50 -4.17 2.83 -7.74
CA GLY A 50 -4.66 3.30 -9.03
C GLY A 50 -3.64 3.09 -10.16
N LYS A 51 -4.04 2.42 -11.24
CA LYS A 51 -3.21 2.26 -12.46
C LYS A 51 -2.97 3.56 -13.25
N GLY A 52 -3.33 4.72 -12.71
CA GLY A 52 -3.18 6.01 -13.37
C GLY A 52 -3.04 7.14 -12.35
N GLY A 53 -1.87 7.27 -11.74
CA GLY A 53 -1.70 8.30 -10.71
C GLY A 53 -0.32 8.37 -10.06
N GLY A 54 0.75 8.12 -10.83
CA GLY A 54 2.08 8.66 -10.55
C GLY A 54 2.73 8.34 -9.20
N ILE A 55 3.23 7.11 -9.00
CA ILE A 55 4.46 6.87 -8.22
C ILE A 55 5.32 5.70 -8.74
N ILE A 56 5.17 5.24 -9.98
CA ILE A 56 6.29 4.58 -10.66
C ILE A 56 7.22 5.70 -11.13
N PRO A 57 8.35 5.99 -10.45
CA PRO A 57 9.36 6.81 -11.08
C PRO A 57 9.83 6.02 -12.30
N SER A 58 9.42 6.49 -13.48
CA SER A 58 9.97 6.10 -14.76
C SER A 58 11.48 6.35 -14.70
N GLY A 59 12.22 5.34 -14.26
CA GLY A 59 13.66 5.31 -14.29
C GLY A 59 14.09 5.05 -15.72
N ASN A 60 14.15 6.11 -16.51
CA ASN A 60 14.93 6.27 -17.75
C ASN A 60 15.09 4.99 -18.61
N ALA A 61 14.17 4.78 -19.54
CA ALA A 61 14.48 4.05 -20.77
C ALA A 61 15.20 5.02 -21.74
N THR A 62 16.53 5.10 -21.61
CA THR A 62 17.43 5.47 -22.72
C THR A 62 17.82 4.22 -23.47
#